data_AF-A0A973TB71-F1
#
_entry.id   AF-A0A973TB71-F1
#
_cell.length_a   1.000
_cell.length_b   1.000
_cell.length_c   1.000
_cell.angle_alpha   90.00
_cell.angle_beta   90.00
_cell.angle_gamma   90.00
#
_symmetry.space_group_name_H-M   'P 1'
#
loop_
_entity.id
_entity.type
_entity.pdbx_description
1 polymer ?
#
loop_
_entity_poly.entity_id
_entity_poly.type
_entity_poly.pdbx_seq_one_letter_code
_entity_poly.pdbx_strand_id
1 'polypeptide(L)' 'TVLSTQVGMDVIEDFAEIAKTELLTIDEDTTIRQFKKDLNWNAAYYKLAGGL' A
#
# COMPACT_ATOMS: atom_id res chain seq x y z
N THR A 1 1.26 -10.97 12.25
CA THR A 1 0.74 -9.60 12.44
C THR A 1 1.55 -8.94 13.54
N VAL A 2 1.86 -7.65 13.39
CA VAL A 2 2.58 -6.86 14.41
C VAL A 2 1.68 -5.68 14.77
N LEU A 3 1.54 -5.39 16.06
CA LEU A 3 0.78 -4.25 16.58
C LEU A 3 1.76 -3.24 17.17
N SER A 4 1.59 -1.95 16.85
CA SER A 4 2.35 -0.83 17.39
C SER A 4 1.39 0.27 17.83
N THR A 5 1.69 0.93 18.95
CA THR A 5 0.93 2.09 19.47
C THR A 5 1.78 3.37 19.53
N GLN A 6 3.08 3.24 19.29
CA GLN A 6 4.08 4.29 19.43
C GLN A 6 4.39 4.98 18.10
N VAL A 7 3.98 4.38 16.98
CA VAL A 7 4.30 4.84 15.63
C VAL A 7 2.99 5.19 14.92
N GLY A 8 2.92 6.42 14.41
CA GLY A 8 1.80 6.91 13.61
C GLY A 8 1.80 6.37 12.19
N MET A 9 0.69 6.55 11.49
CA MET A 9 0.53 6.07 10.11
C MET A 9 1.47 6.81 9.14
N ASP A 10 1.65 8.11 9.36
CA ASP A 10 2.59 8.98 8.63
C ASP A 10 4.01 8.40 8.57
N VAL A 11 4.51 7.89 9.70
CA VAL A 11 5.85 7.28 9.76
C VAL A 11 5.92 5.99 8.93
N ILE A 12 4.84 5.21 8.89
CA ILE A 12 4.79 3.97 8.09
C ILE A 12 4.71 4.30 6.59
N GLU A 13 3.99 5.36 6.23
CA GLU A 13 3.93 5.89 4.85
C GLU A 13 5.31 6.36 4.39
N ASP A 14 5.97 7.22 5.18
CA ASP A 14 7.33 7.71 4.91
C ASP A 14 8.32 6.54 4.78
N PHE A 15 8.22 5.55 5.66
CA PHE A 15 9.07 4.37 5.62
C PHE A 15 8.88 3.57 4.33
N ALA A 16 7.64 3.35 3.89
CA ALA A 16 7.34 2.62 2.67
C ALA A 16 7.90 3.32 1.43
N GLU A 17 7.81 4.65 1.37
CA GLU A 17 8.41 5.44 0.30
C GLU A 17 9.94 5.29 0.27
N ILE A 18 10.61 5.49 1.42
CA ILE A 18 12.07 5.37 1.53
C ILE A 18 12.53 3.94 1.16
N ALA A 19 11.83 2.93 1.66
CA ALA A 19 12.12 1.52 1.40
C ALA A 19 11.69 1.06 0.00
N LYS A 20 11.07 1.94 -0.80
CA LYS A 20 10.49 1.63 -2.13
C LYS A 20 9.63 0.38 -2.09
N THR A 21 8.85 0.24 -1.03
CA THR A 21 7.97 -0.89 -0.79
C THR A 21 6.52 -0.43 -0.90
N GLU A 22 5.68 -1.28 -1.46
CA GLU A 22 4.25 -0.99 -1.57
C GLU A 22 3.57 -1.03 -0.19
N LEU A 23 2.78 -0.01 0.10
CA LEU A 23 1.93 0.09 1.30
C LEU A 23 0.47 0.21 0.87
N LEU A 24 -0.38 -0.60 1.50
CA LEU A 24 -1.84 -0.54 1.37
C LEU A 24 -2.45 -0.36 2.75
N THR A 25 -3.20 0.73 2.91
CA THR A 25 -3.85 1.10 4.16
C THR A 25 -5.24 0.48 4.24
N ILE A 26 -5.62 0.04 5.44
CA ILE A 26 -6.98 -0.39 5.76
C ILE A 26 -7.43 0.37 7.01
N ASP A 27 -8.49 1.15 6.86
CA ASP A 27 -9.09 2.01 7.88
C ASP A 27 -10.63 1.97 7.80
N GLU A 28 -11.31 2.86 8.54
CA GLU A 28 -12.77 2.98 8.57
C GLU A 28 -13.43 3.30 7.23
N ASP A 29 -12.72 3.98 6.32
CA ASP A 29 -13.24 4.38 5.01
C ASP A 29 -12.96 3.33 3.92
N THR A 30 -12.22 2.29 4.26
CA THR A 30 -11.82 1.25 3.31
C THR A 30 -12.99 0.40 2.85
N THR A 31 -13.21 0.33 1.53
CA THR A 31 -14.18 -0.59 0.91
C THR A 31 -13.48 -1.69 0.14
N ILE A 32 -14.07 -2.91 0.14
CA ILE A 32 -13.53 -4.06 -0.61
C ILE A 32 -13.34 -3.72 -2.10
N ARG A 33 -14.25 -2.92 -2.68
CA ARG A 33 -14.18 -2.54 -4.09
C ARG A 33 -12.99 -1.63 -4.36
N GLN A 34 -12.78 -0.62 -3.52
CA GLN A 34 -11.67 0.32 -3.67
C GLN A 34 -10.34 -0.39 -3.42
N PHE A 35 -10.23 -1.17 -2.34
CA PHE A 35 -9.01 -1.93 -2.03
C PHE A 35 -8.60 -2.91 -3.13
N LYS A 36 -9.58 -3.63 -3.73
CA LYS A 36 -9.31 -4.50 -4.90
C LYS A 36 -8.86 -3.72 -6.13
N LYS A 37 -9.36 -2.50 -6.33
CA LYS A 37 -8.96 -1.65 -7.45
C LYS A 37 -7.52 -1.21 -7.27
N ASP A 38 -7.13 -0.79 -6.06
CA ASP A 38 -5.78 -0.35 -5.73
C ASP A 38 -4.76 -1.48 -5.97
N LEU A 39 -5.06 -2.70 -5.49
CA LEU A 39 -4.27 -3.90 -5.77
C LEU A 39 -4.08 -4.18 -7.29
N ASN A 40 -5.15 -4.03 -8.08
CA ASN A 40 -5.10 -4.32 -9.52
C ASN A 40 -4.35 -3.25 -10.31
N TRP A 41 -4.49 -1.97 -9.93
CA TRP A 41 -3.71 -0.87 -10.51
C TRP A 41 -2.22 -1.06 -10.24
N ASN A 42 -1.86 -1.51 -9.04
CA ASN A 42 -0.46 -1.81 -8.69
C ASN A 42 0.09 -3.00 -9.50
N ALA A 43 -0.67 -4.09 -9.62
CA ALA A 43 -0.27 -5.22 -10.44
C ALA A 43 -0.12 -4.87 -11.93
N ALA A 44 -0.96 -3.98 -12.46
CA ALA A 44 -0.84 -3.49 -13.82
C ALA A 44 0.42 -2.63 -14.02
N TYR A 45 0.75 -1.76 -13.06
CA TYR A 45 2.00 -1.00 -13.07
C TYR A 45 3.24 -1.91 -13.09
N TYR A 46 3.29 -2.93 -12.23
CA TYR A 46 4.40 -3.90 -12.23
C TYR A 46 4.46 -4.75 -13.50
N LYS A 47 3.31 -5.10 -14.11
CA LYS A 47 3.28 -5.80 -15.40
C LYS A 47 3.76 -4.94 -16.57
N LEU A 48 3.47 -3.64 -16.57
CA LEU A 48 3.93 -2.70 -17.59
C LEU A 48 5.41 -2.33 -17.42
N ALA A 49 5.87 -2.16 -16.18
CA ALA A 49 7.29 -1.92 -15.88
C ALA A 49 8.17 -3.18 -16.06
N GLY A 50 7.55 -4.37 -16.00
CA GLY A 50 8.21 -5.66 -16.17
C GLY A 50 8.23 -6.23 -17.59
N GLY A 51 7.66 -5.54 -18.60
CA GLY A 51 7.78 -6.01 -19.98
C GLY A 51 6.82 -5.38 -20.99
N LEU A 52 7.33 -4.35 -21.68
CA LEU A 52 7.73 -4.53 -23.07
C LEU A 52 9.20 -4.96 -23.10
#